data_AF-A0AAJ1RY24-F1
#
_entry.id   AF-A0AAJ1RY24-F1
#
_cell.length_a   1.000
_cell.length_b   1.000
_cell.length_c   1.000
_cell.angle_alpha   90.00
_cell.angle_beta   90.00
_cell.angle_gamma   90.00
#
_symmetry.space_group_name_H-M   'P 1'
#
loop_
_entity.id
_entity.type
_entity.pdbx_description
1 polymer ?
#
loop_
_entity_poly.entity_id
_entity_poly.type
_entity_poly.pdbx_seq_one_letter_code
_entity_poly.pdbx_strand_id
1 'polypeptide(L)'
;MAEQVAPEWRLHATLGALMMLDTLLIGFAPAGPWDSESFTLGVIGLTGMVLLYVAWYRMTFKRKGLVPWLDLWEDPPGSSRKILVAGVATIALAWVSGNPMQEHMPDPAGLILMLLGLLMILQAVYVMLSIGPLADKE
;
A
#
# COMPACT_ATOMS: atom_id res chain seq x y z
N MET A 1 -4.99 -30.24 -18.61
CA MET A 1 -4.90 -29.61 -17.28
C MET A 1 -3.44 -29.25 -17.07
N ALA A 2 -3.02 -28.05 -17.45
CA ALA A 2 -1.62 -27.63 -17.26
C ALA A 2 -1.38 -27.40 -15.76
N GLU A 3 -0.35 -28.03 -15.22
CA GLU A 3 0.12 -27.86 -13.86
C GLU A 3 0.41 -26.37 -13.63
N GLN A 4 -0.42 -25.67 -12.85
CA GLN A 4 -0.16 -24.27 -12.52
C GLN A 4 1.03 -24.22 -11.56
N VAL A 5 2.23 -24.09 -12.14
CA VAL A 5 3.48 -23.92 -11.40
C VAL A 5 3.30 -22.74 -10.44
N ALA A 6 3.36 -23.04 -9.13
CA ALA A 6 3.19 -22.04 -8.08
C ALA A 6 4.15 -20.86 -8.34
N PRO A 7 3.67 -19.61 -8.19
CA PRO A 7 4.48 -18.43 -8.47
C PRO A 7 5.74 -18.41 -7.61
N GLU A 8 6.89 -18.12 -8.22
CA GLU A 8 8.16 -18.03 -7.51
C GLU A 8 8.14 -16.86 -6.51
N TRP A 9 8.16 -17.21 -5.23
CA TRP A 9 8.18 -16.26 -4.11
C TRP A 9 9.57 -16.14 -3.47
N ARG A 10 10.40 -17.19 -3.60
CA ARG A 10 11.70 -17.30 -2.93
C ARG A 10 12.66 -16.16 -3.30
N LEU A 11 12.75 -15.82 -4.60
CA LEU A 11 13.59 -14.72 -5.07
C LEU A 11 13.18 -13.37 -4.46
N HIS A 12 11.87 -13.10 -4.41
CA HIS A 12 11.32 -11.87 -3.85
C HIS A 12 11.55 -11.80 -2.33
N ALA A 13 11.39 -12.94 -1.63
CA ALA A 13 11.66 -13.03 -0.20
C ALA A 13 13.15 -12.79 0.11
N THR A 14 14.05 -13.42 -0.64
CA THR A 14 15.50 -13.28 -0.41
C THR A 14 15.96 -11.85 -0.70
N LEU A 15 15.58 -11.28 -1.85
CA LEU A 15 15.96 -9.91 -2.19
C LEU A 15 15.35 -8.89 -1.21
N GLY A 16 14.07 -9.05 -0.88
CA GLY A 16 13.39 -8.17 0.08
C GLY A 16 14.00 -8.24 1.48
N ALA A 17 14.38 -9.43 1.94
CA ALA A 17 15.04 -9.61 3.24
C ALA A 17 16.45 -9.00 3.26
N LEU A 18 17.23 -9.17 2.18
CA LEU A 18 18.56 -8.56 2.06
C LEU A 18 18.48 -7.03 2.09
N MET A 19 17.54 -6.45 1.34
CA MET A 19 17.32 -5.00 1.32
C MET A 19 16.87 -4.46 2.68
N MET A 20 15.96 -5.16 3.38
CA MET A 20 15.56 -4.78 4.74
C MET A 20 16.70 -4.92 5.75
N LEU A 21 17.52 -5.96 5.63
CA LEU A 21 18.68 -6.15 6.51
C LEU A 21 19.70 -5.04 6.30
N ASP A 22 19.97 -4.68 5.04
CA ASP A 22 20.83 -3.55 4.71
C ASP A 22 20.30 -2.25 5.32
N THR A 23 19.02 -1.94 5.10
CA THR A 23 18.38 -0.71 5.61
C THR A 23 18.39 -0.63 7.14
N LEU A 24 18.19 -1.76 7.84
CA LEU A 24 18.07 -1.77 9.31
C LEU A 24 19.42 -1.86 10.04
N LEU A 25 20.43 -2.51 9.46
CA LEU A 25 21.67 -2.86 10.17
C LEU A 25 22.94 -2.32 9.53
N ILE A 26 23.01 -2.21 8.20
CA ILE A 26 24.25 -1.91 7.48
C ILE A 26 24.29 -0.43 7.08
N GLY A 27 23.18 0.07 6.54
CA GLY A 27 23.01 1.43 6.06
C GLY A 27 23.83 1.78 4.82
N PHE A 28 24.08 0.81 3.93
CA PHE A 28 24.85 1.04 2.72
C PHE A 28 23.96 1.59 1.60
N ALA A 29 24.09 2.88 1.30
CA ALA A 29 23.34 3.50 0.21
C ALA A 29 24.17 4.55 -0.53
N PRO A 30 24.07 4.64 -1.88
CA PRO A 30 24.71 5.72 -2.61
C PRO A 30 24.00 7.06 -2.34
N ALA A 31 24.75 8.16 -2.50
CA ALA A 31 24.22 9.51 -2.38
C ALA A 31 23.01 9.70 -3.30
N GLY A 32 21.86 9.99 -2.68
CA GLY A 32 20.59 10.18 -3.35
C GLY A 32 20.41 11.60 -3.89
N PRO A 33 19.19 11.93 -4.35
CA PRO A 33 18.81 13.31 -4.59
C PRO A 33 19.13 14.16 -3.35
N TRP A 34 19.59 15.39 -3.57
CA TRP A 34 20.05 16.30 -2.50
C TRP A 34 21.26 15.79 -1.69
N ASP A 35 22.09 14.94 -2.31
CA ASP A 35 23.30 14.37 -1.69
C ASP A 35 23.00 13.62 -0.38
N SER A 36 21.79 13.03 -0.30
CA SER A 36 21.29 12.39 0.92
C SER A 36 21.31 10.86 0.78
N GLU A 37 22.25 10.21 1.46
CA GLU A 37 22.32 8.75 1.53
C GLU A 37 21.10 8.16 2.25
N SER A 38 20.58 8.86 3.27
CA SER A 38 19.40 8.45 4.04
C SER A 38 18.13 8.34 3.20
N PHE A 39 17.97 9.20 2.18
CA PHE A 39 16.85 9.11 1.25
C PHE A 39 16.93 7.83 0.42
N THR A 40 18.09 7.55 -0.18
CA THR A 40 18.31 6.34 -0.99
C THR A 40 18.12 5.08 -0.15
N LEU A 41 18.64 5.09 1.08
CA LEU A 41 18.48 4.01 2.06
C LEU A 41 16.99 3.78 2.38
N GLY A 42 16.21 4.86 2.57
CA GLY A 42 14.77 4.77 2.73
C GLY A 42 14.04 4.16 1.52
N VAL A 43 14.44 4.54 0.29
CA VAL A 43 13.91 3.96 -0.96
C VAL A 43 14.25 2.47 -1.08
N ILE A 44 15.47 2.07 -0.71
CA ILE A 44 15.90 0.65 -0.67
C ILE A 44 15.02 -0.13 0.33
N GLY A 45 14.81 0.41 1.53
CA GLY A 45 13.95 -0.20 2.55
C GLY A 45 12.50 -0.35 2.09
N LEU A 46 11.93 0.69 1.48
CA LEU A 46 10.57 0.63 0.90
C LEU A 46 10.47 -0.42 -0.21
N THR A 47 11.48 -0.48 -1.08
CA THR A 47 11.53 -1.49 -2.14
C THR A 47 11.63 -2.90 -1.57
N GLY A 48 12.45 -3.10 -0.53
CA GLY A 48 12.56 -4.36 0.18
C GLY A 48 11.24 -4.80 0.81
N MET A 49 10.51 -3.88 1.44
CA MET A 49 9.19 -4.12 2.01
C MET A 49 8.16 -4.52 0.94
N VAL A 50 8.17 -3.87 -0.23
CA VAL A 50 7.32 -4.26 -1.37
C VAL A 50 7.62 -5.68 -1.83
N LEU A 51 8.90 -6.04 -1.98
CA LEU A 51 9.30 -7.39 -2.39
C LEU A 51 8.90 -8.47 -1.37
N LEU A 52 9.02 -8.18 -0.07
CA LEU A 52 8.55 -9.06 1.00
C LEU A 52 7.03 -9.24 0.95
N TYR A 53 6.27 -8.17 0.73
CA TYR A 53 4.83 -8.26 0.54
C TYR A 53 4.47 -9.13 -0.67
N VAL A 54 5.13 -8.93 -1.82
CA VAL A 54 4.94 -9.77 -3.02
C VAL A 54 5.23 -11.24 -2.73
N ALA A 55 6.31 -11.52 -2.00
CA ALA A 55 6.70 -12.88 -1.64
C ALA A 55 5.65 -13.55 -0.74
N TRP A 56 5.23 -12.87 0.32
CA TRP A 56 4.19 -13.34 1.24
C TRP A 56 2.85 -13.56 0.51
N TYR A 57 2.49 -12.65 -0.38
CA TYR A 57 1.27 -12.75 -1.18
C TYR A 57 1.32 -13.99 -2.08
N ARG A 58 2.41 -14.18 -2.84
CA ARG A 58 2.59 -15.35 -3.71
C ARG A 58 2.62 -16.66 -2.93
N MET A 59 3.20 -16.65 -1.73
CA MET A 59 3.22 -17.80 -0.82
C MET A 59 1.81 -18.16 -0.33
N THR A 60 1.02 -17.15 0.06
CA THR A 60 -0.32 -17.33 0.64
C THR A 60 -1.36 -17.70 -0.42
N PHE A 61 -1.43 -16.92 -1.50
CA PHE A 61 -2.50 -17.02 -2.48
C PHE A 61 -2.15 -17.91 -3.69
N LYS A 62 -0.87 -18.29 -3.85
CA LYS A 62 -0.38 -19.14 -4.96
C LYS A 62 -0.80 -18.66 -6.36
N ARG A 63 -1.07 -17.36 -6.52
CA ARG A 63 -1.45 -16.71 -7.79
C ARG A 63 -0.37 -15.72 -8.24
N LYS A 64 -0.13 -15.63 -9.56
CA LYS A 64 0.87 -14.72 -10.15
C LYS A 64 0.45 -13.24 -10.10
N GLY A 65 -0.86 -12.96 -10.03
CA GLY A 65 -1.37 -11.59 -9.91
C GLY A 65 -1.15 -11.04 -8.51
N LEU A 66 -0.66 -9.81 -8.39
CA LEU A 66 -0.50 -9.10 -7.11
C LEU A 66 -1.82 -8.58 -6.54
N VAL A 67 -2.89 -8.67 -7.35
CA VAL A 67 -4.14 -7.95 -7.15
C VAL A 67 -5.31 -8.73 -7.74
N PRO A 68 -6.11 -9.40 -6.91
CA PRO A 68 -7.53 -9.64 -7.12
C PRO A 68 -8.22 -8.85 -6.00
N TRP A 69 -8.26 -7.52 -6.12
CA TRP A 69 -8.73 -6.68 -5.00
C TRP A 69 -10.21 -6.93 -4.69
N LEU A 70 -11.03 -7.31 -5.67
CA LEU A 70 -12.48 -7.49 -5.47
C LEU A 70 -12.86 -8.94 -5.17
N ASP A 71 -12.29 -9.90 -5.90
CA ASP A 71 -12.63 -11.32 -5.73
C ASP A 71 -12.20 -11.90 -4.38
N LEU A 72 -11.31 -11.20 -3.66
CA LEU A 72 -10.89 -11.55 -2.31
C LEU A 72 -11.76 -10.90 -1.22
N TRP A 73 -12.64 -9.94 -1.56
CA TRP A 73 -13.52 -9.30 -0.59
C TRP A 73 -14.78 -10.14 -0.40
N GLU A 74 -15.10 -10.46 0.85
CA GLU A 74 -16.26 -11.28 1.20
C GLU A 74 -17.59 -10.56 0.89
N ASP A 75 -17.65 -9.26 1.18
CA ASP A 75 -18.77 -8.37 0.82
C ASP A 75 -18.22 -7.05 0.22
N PRO A 76 -17.94 -7.04 -1.10
CA PRO A 76 -17.43 -5.86 -1.78
C PRO A 76 -18.30 -4.59 -1.69
N PRO A 77 -19.63 -4.63 -1.92
CA PRO A 77 -20.47 -3.43 -1.83
C PRO A 77 -20.60 -2.91 -0.39
N GLY A 78 -20.69 -3.79 0.62
CA GLY A 78 -20.74 -3.35 2.01
C GLY A 78 -19.40 -2.78 2.51
N SER A 79 -18.29 -3.41 2.16
CA SER A 79 -16.95 -3.00 2.60
C SER A 79 -16.50 -1.71 1.93
N SER A 80 -16.81 -1.50 0.65
CA SER A 80 -16.49 -0.25 -0.05
C SER A 80 -17.22 0.94 0.58
N ARG A 81 -18.49 0.77 0.98
CA ARG A 81 -19.22 1.81 1.70
C ARG A 81 -18.60 2.14 3.06
N LYS A 82 -18.15 1.13 3.81
CA LYS A 82 -17.44 1.34 5.09
C LYS A 82 -16.12 2.09 4.86
N ILE A 83 -15.35 1.72 3.85
CA ILE A 83 -14.07 2.38 3.51
C ILE A 83 -14.31 3.81 3.04
N LEU A 84 -15.39 4.07 2.29
CA LEU A 84 -15.75 5.43 1.89
C LEU A 84 -16.03 6.32 3.11
N VAL A 85 -16.81 5.83 4.07
CA VAL A 85 -17.09 6.54 5.33
C VAL A 85 -15.81 6.73 6.14
N ALA A 86 -14.96 5.71 6.24
CA ALA A 86 -13.67 5.81 6.92
C ALA A 86 -12.74 6.82 6.24
N GLY A 87 -12.72 6.88 4.92
CA GLY A 87 -11.96 7.84 4.13
C GLY A 87 -12.42 9.27 4.38
N VAL A 88 -13.73 9.52 4.37
CA VAL A 88 -14.30 10.84 4.71
C VAL A 88 -13.98 11.23 6.16
N ALA A 89 -14.11 10.29 7.10
CA ALA A 89 -13.74 10.53 8.50
C ALA A 89 -12.25 10.86 8.64
N THR A 90 -11.38 10.18 7.89
CA THR A 90 -9.94 10.44 7.87
C THR A 90 -9.62 11.81 7.29
N ILE A 91 -10.34 12.27 6.26
CA ILE A 91 -10.22 13.63 5.73
C ILE A 91 -10.67 14.66 6.77
N ALA A 92 -11.74 14.39 7.51
CA ALA A 92 -12.17 15.26 8.60
C ALA A 92 -11.10 15.36 9.69
N LEU A 93 -10.49 14.22 10.08
CA LEU A 93 -9.36 14.19 11.01
C LEU A 93 -8.12 14.90 10.45
N ALA A 94 -7.87 14.82 9.15
CA ALA A 94 -6.79 15.55 8.48
C ALA A 94 -7.01 17.07 8.60
N TRP A 95 -8.25 17.53 8.43
CA TRP A 95 -8.58 18.94 8.61
C TRP A 95 -8.43 19.39 10.07
N VAL A 96 -8.89 18.59 11.03
CA VAL A 96 -8.75 18.88 12.48
C VAL A 96 -7.27 18.92 12.89
N SER A 97 -6.48 17.93 12.48
CA SER A 97 -5.05 17.87 12.80
C SER A 97 -4.23 18.97 12.12
N GLY A 98 -4.56 19.32 10.88
CA GLY A 98 -3.84 20.34 10.10
C GLY A 98 -4.31 21.78 10.33
N ASN A 99 -5.41 22.01 11.05
CA ASN A 99 -5.90 23.36 11.38
C ASN A 99 -6.00 23.53 12.90
N PRO A 100 -7.12 23.21 13.59
CA PRO A 100 -7.30 23.56 15.00
C PRO A 100 -6.30 22.90 15.95
N MET A 101 -5.70 21.76 15.59
CA MET A 101 -4.73 21.05 16.43
C MET A 101 -3.29 21.12 15.90
N GLN A 102 -2.99 22.02 14.96
CA GLN A 102 -1.66 22.12 14.37
C GLN A 102 -0.56 22.32 15.43
N GLU A 103 -0.81 23.10 16.48
CA GLU A 103 0.16 23.34 17.57
C GLU A 103 0.53 22.08 18.38
N HIS A 104 -0.30 21.03 18.32
CA HIS A 104 -0.12 19.79 19.10
C HIS A 104 0.31 18.60 18.23
N MET A 105 0.44 18.79 16.91
CA MET A 105 0.72 17.74 15.94
C MET A 105 1.96 18.09 15.12
N PRO A 106 2.72 17.09 14.61
CA PRO A 106 3.78 17.35 13.65
C PRO A 106 3.24 18.05 12.39
N ASP A 107 3.99 19.01 11.84
CA ASP A 107 3.60 19.78 10.64
C ASP A 107 3.07 18.92 9.47
N PRO A 108 3.64 17.74 9.12
CA PRO A 108 3.14 16.94 8.00
C PRO A 108 1.93 16.06 8.34
N ALA A 109 1.47 16.01 9.60
CA ALA A 109 0.44 15.06 10.03
C ALA A 109 -0.87 15.23 9.26
N GLY A 110 -1.35 16.47 9.10
CA GLY A 110 -2.57 16.76 8.33
C GLY A 110 -2.45 16.36 6.86
N LEU A 111 -1.29 16.56 6.24
CA LEU A 111 -1.03 16.18 4.85
C LEU A 111 -1.03 14.65 4.67
N ILE A 112 -0.39 13.92 5.58
CA ILE A 112 -0.35 12.44 5.53
C ILE A 112 -1.76 11.88 5.72
N LEU A 113 -2.52 12.38 6.69
CA LEU A 113 -3.91 11.94 6.92
C LEU A 113 -4.81 12.27 5.73
N MET A 114 -4.62 13.44 5.10
CA MET A 114 -5.37 13.81 3.90
C MET A 114 -5.09 12.83 2.76
N LEU A 115 -3.81 12.51 2.51
CA LEU A 115 -3.41 11.54 1.50
C LEU A 115 -4.05 10.16 1.76
N LEU A 116 -3.98 9.67 3.00
CA LEU A 116 -4.59 8.39 3.38
C LEU A 116 -6.10 8.40 3.13
N GLY A 117 -6.80 9.46 3.54
CA GLY A 117 -8.24 9.61 3.33
C GLY A 117 -8.61 9.63 1.84
N LEU A 118 -7.84 10.34 1.01
CA LEU A 118 -8.05 10.37 -0.44
C LEU A 118 -7.82 9.01 -1.10
N LEU A 119 -6.78 8.27 -0.68
CA LEU A 119 -6.51 6.91 -1.16
C LEU A 119 -7.65 5.95 -0.80
N MET A 120 -8.18 6.03 0.42
CA MET A 120 -9.34 5.23 0.85
C MET A 120 -10.57 5.52 0.00
N ILE A 121 -10.88 6.81 -0.24
CA ILE A 121 -12.00 7.21 -1.10
C ILE A 121 -11.81 6.71 -2.51
N LEU A 122 -10.61 6.88 -3.09
CA LEU A 122 -10.30 6.42 -4.44
C LEU A 122 -10.52 4.90 -4.57
N GLN A 123 -10.05 4.12 -3.60
CA GLN A 123 -10.25 2.68 -3.58
C GLN A 123 -11.73 2.30 -3.46
N ALA A 124 -12.47 2.95 -2.55
CA ALA A 124 -13.90 2.68 -2.39
C ALA A 124 -14.72 3.02 -3.64
N VAL A 125 -14.45 4.17 -4.26
CA VAL A 125 -15.09 4.60 -5.51
C VAL A 125 -14.76 3.63 -6.64
N TYR A 126 -13.50 3.22 -6.76
CA TYR A 126 -13.09 2.23 -7.75
C TYR A 126 -13.88 0.92 -7.60
N VAL A 127 -14.00 0.39 -6.38
CA VAL A 127 -14.78 -0.83 -6.09
C VAL A 127 -16.25 -0.65 -6.48
N MET A 128 -16.87 0.46 -6.07
CA MET A 128 -18.27 0.75 -6.38
C MET A 128 -18.53 0.86 -7.88
N LEU A 129 -17.61 1.49 -8.62
CA LEU A 129 -17.71 1.61 -10.07
C LEU A 129 -17.51 0.26 -10.75
N SER A 130 -16.50 -0.51 -10.33
CA SER A 130 -16.14 -1.79 -10.93
C SER A 130 -17.19 -2.88 -10.75
N ILE A 131 -18.01 -2.81 -9.69
CA ILE A 131 -19.08 -3.79 -9.43
C ILE A 131 -20.42 -3.29 -9.95
N GLY A 132 -20.60 -1.97 -10.07
CA GLY A 132 -21.81 -1.37 -10.61
C GLY A 132 -21.67 -1.00 -12.09
N PRO A 133 -21.53 0.30 -12.42
CA PRO A 133 -21.66 0.81 -13.79
C PRO A 133 -20.56 0.37 -14.77
N LEU A 134 -19.38 -0.02 -14.27
CA LEU A 134 -18.25 -0.49 -15.07
C LEU A 134 -18.06 -2.01 -14.98
N ALA A 135 -19.02 -2.74 -14.40
CA ALA A 135 -18.95 -4.19 -14.40
C ALA A 135 -18.99 -4.71 -15.85
N ASP A 136 -18.06 -5.62 -16.17
CA ASP A 136 -18.06 -6.30 -17.46
C ASP A 136 -19.40 -7.02 -17.65
N LYS A 137 -20.14 -6.63 -18.69
CA LYS A 137 -21.33 -7.34 -19.14
C LYS A 137 -20.88 -8.46 -20.07
N GLU A 138 -20.61 -9.64 -19.52
CA GLU A 138 -20.71 -10.89 -20.30
C GLU A 138 -22.18 -11.29 -20.48
#